data_AF-A0A4V1D8B9-F1
#
_entry.id   AF-A0A4V1D8B9-F1
#
_cell.length_a   1.000
_cell.length_b   1.000
_cell.length_c   1.000
_cell.angle_alpha   90.00
_cell.angle_beta   90.00
_cell.angle_gamma   90.00
#
_symmetry.space_group_name_H-M   'P 1'
#
loop_
_entity.id
_entity.type
_entity.pdbx_description
1 polymer ?
#
loop_
_entity_poly.entity_id
_entity_poly.type
_entity_poly.pdbx_seq_one_letter_code
_entity_poly.pdbx_strand_id
1 'polypeptide(L)'
;MQPASKRTLDHSQQRGKSGLRDPHRRILMRIIFSVTAVTLGLFSSLQFTAGNYWLASLEAFGCLALVVGMFRIGTSPYLRRWIIGYLIPTFSFLVLITVVPKASSTAFVWAYAMPVLSYLLLGKKAGLLLAAPFMFAIAAYHAVMFGDFDDPASLIDLFNPLICGLVILLFIHLYETMRAEAEDELVYHAETDALTGLPNRSRFQATYDRTLEEARRSGIQFVLALMDIDHFKSINDSLGHDAGDIALKTLASCLVQRLRSTDFVGRLGGEEFGLILRDTDMHSAQKLVDELRQRIAAMPIFYAGEKFHLTVTFGIASWPRDSATTTGLYQSADRRMYLGKHRGRNTVVSDDAAEADSQHECQQLRANNAD
;
A
#
# COMPACT_ATOMS: atom_id res chain seq x y z
N MET A 1 -1.49 8.58 -41.53
CA MET A 1 -0.89 7.24 -41.55
C MET A 1 -0.20 7.02 -40.21
N GLN A 2 -0.89 6.29 -39.31
CA GLN A 2 -0.47 5.75 -37.99
C GLN A 2 0.20 6.64 -36.91
N PRO A 3 0.02 6.27 -35.62
CA PRO A 3 0.10 7.16 -34.47
C PRO A 3 1.37 6.94 -33.62
N ALA A 4 1.75 7.94 -32.83
CA ALA A 4 2.76 7.78 -31.79
C ALA A 4 2.45 8.65 -30.57
N SER A 5 1.67 8.11 -29.62
CA SER A 5 1.83 8.42 -28.19
C SER A 5 1.08 7.41 -27.34
N LYS A 6 1.68 6.23 -27.17
CA LYS A 6 1.40 5.32 -26.06
C LYS A 6 2.69 5.19 -25.25
N ARG A 7 2.84 6.03 -24.22
CA ARG A 7 3.68 5.80 -23.04
C ARG A 7 2.93 6.41 -21.85
N THR A 8 1.94 5.70 -21.28
CA THR A 8 2.08 4.97 -20.00
C THR A 8 2.69 5.90 -18.93
N LEU A 9 1.93 6.68 -18.15
CA LEU A 9 0.98 6.24 -17.10
C LEU A 9 1.46 4.95 -16.44
N ASP A 10 2.26 5.09 -15.37
CA ASP A 10 2.17 4.33 -14.11
C ASP A 10 3.45 4.56 -13.27
N HIS A 11 3.43 5.58 -12.40
CA HIS A 11 4.47 5.77 -11.37
C HIS A 11 3.87 5.70 -9.94
N SER A 12 2.62 5.25 -9.80
CA SER A 12 1.90 5.22 -8.52
C SER A 12 1.41 3.83 -8.10
N GLN A 13 1.77 2.75 -8.81
CA GLN A 13 1.55 1.38 -8.33
C GLN A 13 2.81 0.50 -8.41
N GLN A 14 3.73 0.71 -7.48
CA GLN A 14 4.46 -0.41 -6.89
C GLN A 14 4.19 -0.44 -5.39
N ARG A 15 2.92 -0.65 -5.01
CA ARG A 15 2.63 -1.48 -3.82
C ARG A 15 3.37 -2.79 -4.07
N GLY A 16 4.34 -3.09 -3.22
CA GLY A 16 5.22 -4.24 -3.37
C GLY A 16 4.38 -5.49 -3.54
N LYS A 17 4.35 -6.06 -4.75
CA LYS A 17 3.85 -7.42 -4.96
C LYS A 17 4.78 -8.32 -4.16
N SER A 18 4.43 -8.63 -2.91
CA SER A 18 5.15 -9.45 -1.94
C SER A 18 6.66 -9.23 -1.97
N GLY A 19 7.24 -8.33 -1.18
CA GLY A 19 8.70 -8.17 -1.10
C GLY A 19 9.12 -6.85 -0.48
N LEU A 20 10.43 -6.71 -0.18
CA LEU A 20 10.99 -5.49 0.42
C LEU A 20 10.69 -4.22 -0.41
N ARG A 21 10.52 -3.06 0.24
CA ARG A 21 10.40 -1.77 -0.46
C ARG A 21 11.69 -1.47 -1.24
N ASP A 22 11.57 -0.79 -2.38
CA ASP A 22 12.70 -0.55 -3.30
C ASP A 22 13.97 0.07 -2.67
N PRO A 23 13.89 1.03 -1.73
CA PRO A 23 15.08 1.53 -1.03
C PRO A 23 15.81 0.43 -0.24
N HIS A 24 15.06 -0.42 0.47
CA HIS A 24 15.63 -1.55 1.23
C HIS A 24 16.22 -2.61 0.30
N ARG A 25 15.58 -2.89 -0.84
CA ARG A 25 16.13 -3.81 -1.86
C ARG A 25 17.45 -3.32 -2.44
N ARG A 26 17.61 -2.02 -2.64
CA ARG A 26 18.88 -1.43 -3.12
C ARG A 26 20.00 -1.60 -2.10
N ILE A 27 19.72 -1.32 -0.82
CA ILE A 27 20.70 -1.51 0.26
C ILE A 27 21.11 -2.98 0.34
N LEU A 28 20.12 -3.88 0.36
CA LEU A 28 20.36 -5.31 0.40
C LEU A 28 21.18 -5.81 -0.79
N MET A 29 20.85 -5.37 -2.02
CA MET A 29 21.62 -5.73 -3.21
C MET A 29 23.06 -5.23 -3.16
N ARG A 30 23.31 -4.04 -2.60
CA ARG A 30 24.69 -3.56 -2.42
C ARG A 30 25.46 -4.47 -1.47
N ILE A 31 24.85 -4.86 -0.35
CA ILE A 31 25.46 -5.80 0.60
C ILE A 31 25.73 -7.16 -0.08
N ILE A 32 24.76 -7.71 -0.80
CA ILE A 32 24.90 -8.99 -1.52
C ILE A 32 26.02 -8.89 -2.56
N PHE A 33 26.10 -7.80 -3.33
CA PHE A 33 27.17 -7.60 -4.30
C PHE A 33 28.54 -7.47 -3.64
N SER A 34 28.64 -6.74 -2.52
CA SER A 34 29.88 -6.63 -1.75
C SER A 34 30.34 -7.99 -1.25
N VAL A 35 29.45 -8.74 -0.58
CA VAL A 35 29.77 -10.07 -0.04
C VAL A 35 30.16 -11.02 -1.17
N THR A 36 29.36 -11.09 -2.24
CA THR A 36 29.64 -11.98 -3.38
C THR A 36 30.94 -11.60 -4.09
N ALA A 37 31.27 -10.31 -4.22
CA ALA A 37 32.54 -9.86 -4.80
C ALA A 37 33.73 -10.26 -3.93
N VAL A 38 33.64 -10.10 -2.61
CA VAL A 38 34.67 -10.56 -1.67
C VAL A 38 34.85 -12.08 -1.76
N THR A 39 33.76 -12.83 -1.79
CA THR A 39 33.78 -14.29 -1.95
C THR A 39 34.43 -14.71 -3.28
N LEU A 40 34.02 -14.12 -4.41
CA LEU A 40 34.62 -14.40 -5.72
C LEU A 40 36.10 -13.98 -5.79
N GLY A 41 36.49 -12.87 -5.15
CA GLY A 41 37.90 -12.46 -5.08
C GLY A 41 38.76 -13.46 -4.31
N LEU A 42 38.24 -14.01 -3.20
CA LEU A 42 38.90 -15.06 -2.44
C LEU A 42 39.04 -16.34 -3.27
N PHE A 43 37.95 -16.82 -3.88
CA PHE A 43 37.98 -18.03 -4.72
C PHE A 43 38.90 -17.85 -5.94
N SER A 44 38.92 -16.68 -6.56
CA SER A 44 39.79 -16.38 -7.70
C SER A 44 41.26 -16.49 -7.30
N SER A 45 41.63 -15.97 -6.12
CA SER A 45 42.98 -16.11 -5.58
C SER A 45 43.36 -17.57 -5.30
N LEU A 46 42.46 -18.35 -4.69
CA LEU A 46 42.67 -19.77 -4.43
C LEU A 46 42.77 -20.61 -5.72
N GLN A 47 42.01 -20.26 -6.75
CA GLN A 47 42.06 -20.96 -8.03
C GLN A 47 43.34 -20.62 -8.81
N PHE A 48 43.81 -19.38 -8.69
CA PHE A 48 45.08 -18.97 -9.28
C PHE A 48 46.25 -19.76 -8.67
N THR A 49 46.27 -19.92 -7.35
CA THR A 49 47.30 -20.73 -6.67
C THR A 49 47.16 -22.23 -6.97
N ALA A 50 45.94 -22.71 -7.25
CA ALA A 50 45.68 -24.07 -7.71
C ALA A 50 46.01 -24.32 -9.19
N GLY A 51 46.48 -23.30 -9.94
CA GLY A 51 46.81 -23.42 -11.36
C GLY A 51 45.61 -23.35 -12.32
N ASN A 52 44.40 -23.10 -11.81
CA ASN A 52 43.16 -23.00 -12.59
C ASN A 52 42.96 -21.58 -13.14
N TYR A 53 43.89 -21.10 -13.97
CA TYR A 53 43.93 -19.70 -14.41
C TYR A 53 42.68 -19.22 -15.16
N TRP A 54 42.03 -20.11 -15.92
CA TRP A 54 40.81 -19.79 -16.66
C TRP A 54 39.65 -19.46 -15.71
N LEU A 55 39.39 -20.33 -14.73
CA LEU A 55 38.31 -20.13 -13.75
C LEU A 55 38.62 -18.92 -12.86
N ALA A 56 39.88 -18.77 -12.43
CA ALA A 56 40.33 -17.62 -11.65
C ALA A 56 40.08 -16.29 -12.37
N SER A 57 40.31 -16.24 -13.69
CA SER A 57 40.06 -15.05 -14.51
C SER A 57 38.56 -14.74 -14.65
N LEU A 58 37.72 -15.77 -14.80
CA LEU A 58 36.26 -15.61 -14.85
C LEU A 58 35.72 -15.06 -13.52
N GLU A 59 36.21 -15.56 -12.39
CA GLU A 59 35.81 -15.09 -11.06
C GLU A 59 36.31 -13.68 -10.76
N ALA A 60 37.52 -13.33 -11.18
CA ALA A 60 38.05 -11.97 -11.09
C ALA A 60 37.21 -10.98 -11.91
N PHE A 61 36.80 -11.37 -13.12
CA PHE A 61 35.89 -10.57 -13.95
C PHE A 61 34.51 -10.42 -13.28
N GLY A 62 33.95 -11.50 -12.74
CA GLY A 62 32.69 -11.47 -11.99
C GLY A 62 32.77 -10.56 -10.77
N CYS A 63 33.87 -10.62 -10.01
CA CYS A 63 34.14 -9.73 -8.88
C CYS A 63 34.14 -8.26 -9.32
N LEU A 64 34.89 -7.91 -10.37
CA LEU A 64 34.92 -6.54 -10.90
C LEU A 64 33.52 -6.08 -11.35
N ALA A 65 32.77 -6.93 -12.04
CA ALA A 65 31.42 -6.62 -12.51
C ALA A 65 30.46 -6.34 -11.33
N LEU A 66 30.56 -7.10 -10.24
CA LEU A 66 29.76 -6.88 -9.02
C LEU A 66 30.15 -5.59 -8.30
N VAL A 67 31.44 -5.26 -8.21
CA VAL A 67 31.92 -3.99 -7.65
C VAL A 67 31.37 -2.82 -8.45
N VAL A 68 31.44 -2.86 -9.78
CA VAL A 68 30.84 -1.83 -10.64
C VAL A 68 29.32 -1.77 -10.48
N GLY A 69 28.66 -2.94 -10.45
CA GLY A 69 27.22 -3.06 -10.23
C GLY A 69 26.77 -2.43 -8.91
N MET A 70 27.56 -2.58 -7.85
CA MET A 70 27.27 -2.05 -6.51
C MET A 70 27.17 -0.52 -6.52
N PHE A 71 28.03 0.17 -7.28
CA PHE A 71 27.95 1.62 -7.43
C PHE A 71 26.80 2.06 -8.35
N ARG A 72 26.52 1.28 -9.40
CA ARG A 72 25.47 1.59 -10.40
C ARG A 72 24.04 1.37 -9.88
N ILE A 73 23.82 0.44 -8.95
CA ILE A 73 22.48 0.07 -8.50
C ILE A 73 21.80 1.17 -7.67
N GLY A 74 22.56 2.07 -7.06
CA GLY A 74 22.02 3.19 -6.27
C GLY A 74 21.16 4.14 -7.11
N THR A 75 21.54 4.35 -8.38
CA THR A 75 20.90 5.34 -9.26
C THR A 75 20.05 4.71 -10.36
N SER A 76 20.06 3.38 -10.52
CA SER A 76 19.39 2.74 -11.65
C SER A 76 17.85 2.69 -11.52
N PRO A 77 17.08 3.05 -12.57
CA PRO A 77 15.62 2.91 -12.57
C PRO A 77 15.16 1.46 -12.78
N TYR A 78 16.04 0.54 -13.19
CA TYR A 78 15.68 -0.84 -13.56
C TYR A 78 16.16 -1.89 -12.54
N LEU A 79 15.91 -1.66 -11.24
CA LEU A 79 16.37 -2.52 -10.15
C LEU A 79 16.05 -4.01 -10.36
N ARG A 80 14.83 -4.33 -10.80
CA ARG A 80 14.40 -5.71 -11.07
C ARG A 80 15.26 -6.42 -12.12
N ARG A 81 15.72 -5.71 -13.16
CA ARG A 81 16.58 -6.30 -14.20
C ARG A 81 17.98 -6.61 -13.65
N TRP A 82 18.51 -5.75 -12.79
CA TRP A 82 19.77 -6.01 -12.09
C TRP A 82 19.68 -7.23 -11.16
N ILE A 83 18.58 -7.36 -10.42
CA ILE A 83 18.34 -8.52 -9.55
C ILE A 83 18.32 -9.82 -10.39
N ILE A 84 17.53 -9.86 -11.46
CA ILE A 84 17.44 -11.06 -12.31
C ILE A 84 18.78 -11.35 -13.01
N GLY A 85 19.44 -10.30 -13.51
CA GLY A 85 20.75 -10.38 -14.16
C GLY A 85 21.88 -10.83 -13.22
N TYR A 86 21.69 -10.71 -11.91
CA TYR A 86 22.59 -11.28 -10.90
C TYR A 86 22.19 -12.71 -10.53
N LEU A 87 20.92 -12.96 -10.22
CA LEU A 87 20.46 -14.24 -9.70
C LEU A 87 20.59 -15.38 -10.73
N ILE A 88 20.27 -15.15 -12.01
CA ILE A 88 20.36 -16.22 -13.03
C ILE A 88 21.81 -16.71 -13.20
N PRO A 89 22.82 -15.84 -13.45
CA PRO A 89 24.20 -16.29 -13.55
C PRO A 89 24.71 -16.91 -12.26
N THR A 90 24.35 -16.35 -11.10
CA THR A 90 24.75 -16.88 -9.80
C THR A 90 24.19 -18.29 -9.59
N PHE A 91 22.89 -18.51 -9.81
CA PHE A 91 22.28 -19.82 -9.63
C PHE A 91 22.82 -20.83 -10.65
N SER A 92 23.04 -20.40 -11.89
CA SER A 92 23.65 -21.25 -12.92
C SER A 92 25.07 -21.67 -12.54
N PHE A 93 25.86 -20.75 -11.97
CA PHE A 93 27.20 -21.05 -11.45
C PHE A 93 27.13 -22.01 -10.26
N LEU A 94 26.18 -21.84 -9.34
CA LEU A 94 25.99 -22.76 -8.21
C LEU A 94 25.59 -24.18 -8.64
N VAL A 95 24.77 -24.31 -9.69
CA VAL A 95 24.51 -25.62 -10.31
C VAL A 95 25.79 -26.17 -10.93
N LEU A 96 26.53 -25.35 -11.69
CA LEU A 96 27.76 -25.77 -12.36
C LEU A 96 28.78 -26.36 -11.38
N ILE A 97 29.08 -25.66 -10.27
CA ILE A 97 30.06 -26.15 -9.28
C ILE A 97 29.61 -27.44 -8.58
N THR A 98 28.30 -27.71 -8.54
CA THR A 98 27.76 -28.96 -7.99
C THR A 98 27.95 -30.12 -8.96
N VAL A 99 27.90 -29.84 -10.27
CA VAL A 99 28.03 -30.85 -11.34
C VAL A 99 29.49 -31.15 -11.69
N VAL A 100 30.41 -30.19 -11.49
CA VAL A 100 31.84 -30.36 -11.82
C VAL A 100 32.48 -31.45 -10.94
N PRO A 101 33.02 -32.53 -11.52
CA PRO A 101 33.68 -33.59 -10.76
C PRO A 101 34.85 -33.04 -9.93
N LYS A 102 34.97 -33.49 -8.67
CA LYS A 102 36.05 -33.13 -7.74
C LYS A 102 36.10 -31.66 -7.29
N ALA A 103 35.04 -30.86 -7.51
CA ALA A 103 35.01 -29.46 -7.06
C ALA A 103 34.93 -29.35 -5.52
N SER A 104 33.87 -29.89 -4.92
CA SER A 104 33.72 -30.05 -3.46
C SER A 104 32.50 -30.91 -3.18
N SER A 105 32.59 -31.82 -2.21
CA SER A 105 31.44 -32.60 -1.74
C SER A 105 30.38 -31.74 -1.05
N THR A 106 30.71 -30.53 -0.61
CA THR A 106 29.81 -29.61 0.11
C THR A 106 29.24 -28.51 -0.78
N ALA A 107 29.53 -28.50 -2.09
CA ALA A 107 29.08 -27.46 -3.02
C ALA A 107 27.54 -27.33 -3.07
N PHE A 108 26.82 -28.42 -2.86
CA PHE A 108 25.35 -28.45 -2.84
C PHE A 108 24.74 -27.56 -1.75
N VAL A 109 25.46 -27.24 -0.66
CA VAL A 109 24.96 -26.39 0.44
C VAL A 109 24.57 -25.00 -0.08
N TRP A 110 25.26 -24.50 -1.11
CA TRP A 110 24.92 -23.22 -1.73
C TRP A 110 23.55 -23.22 -2.43
N ALA A 111 23.01 -24.39 -2.79
CA ALA A 111 21.67 -24.50 -3.35
C ALA A 111 20.61 -23.91 -2.41
N TYR A 112 20.80 -24.03 -1.09
CA TYR A 112 19.87 -23.49 -0.10
C TYR A 112 19.79 -21.97 -0.07
N ALA A 113 20.80 -21.27 -0.60
CA ALA A 113 20.74 -19.82 -0.75
C ALA A 113 19.77 -19.40 -1.87
N MET A 114 19.48 -20.27 -2.84
CA MET A 114 18.63 -19.94 -4.00
C MET A 114 17.19 -19.52 -3.60
N PRO A 115 16.43 -20.33 -2.83
CA PRO A 115 15.10 -19.92 -2.39
C PRO A 115 15.16 -18.68 -1.49
N VAL A 116 16.15 -18.56 -0.61
CA VAL A 116 16.30 -17.39 0.29
C VAL A 116 16.51 -16.10 -0.51
N LEU A 117 17.51 -16.06 -1.40
CA LEU A 117 17.85 -14.86 -2.18
C LEU A 117 16.74 -14.48 -3.15
N SER A 118 16.13 -15.46 -3.82
CA SER A 118 15.07 -15.21 -4.81
C SER A 118 13.79 -14.66 -4.16
N TYR A 119 13.34 -15.22 -3.04
CA TYR A 119 12.16 -14.71 -2.32
C TYR A 119 12.43 -13.33 -1.73
N LEU A 120 13.58 -13.15 -1.06
CA LEU A 120 13.94 -11.87 -0.44
C LEU A 120 14.03 -10.73 -1.45
N LEU A 121 14.55 -11.01 -2.65
CA LEU A 121 14.78 -9.99 -3.68
C LEU A 121 13.65 -9.84 -4.69
N LEU A 122 12.93 -10.90 -5.06
CA LEU A 122 11.90 -10.88 -6.12
C LEU A 122 10.47 -11.08 -5.59
N GLY A 123 10.32 -11.55 -4.36
CA GLY A 123 9.02 -11.83 -3.77
C GLY A 123 8.52 -13.25 -3.95
N LYS A 124 7.34 -13.53 -3.38
CA LYS A 124 6.72 -14.88 -3.37
C LYS A 124 6.61 -15.50 -4.76
N LYS A 125 5.91 -14.86 -5.70
CA LYS A 125 5.63 -15.44 -7.02
C LYS A 125 6.88 -15.52 -7.91
N ALA A 126 7.60 -14.41 -8.06
CA ALA A 126 8.76 -14.35 -8.94
C ALA A 126 9.97 -15.08 -8.34
N GLY A 127 10.12 -15.10 -7.02
CA GLY A 127 11.11 -15.89 -6.31
C GLY A 127 10.90 -17.39 -6.50
N LEU A 128 9.68 -17.88 -6.31
CA LEU A 128 9.34 -19.30 -6.56
C LEU A 128 9.61 -19.70 -8.01
N LEU A 129 9.12 -18.92 -8.97
CA LEU A 129 9.31 -19.20 -10.40
C LEU A 129 10.78 -19.25 -10.80
N LEU A 130 11.64 -18.46 -10.14
CA LEU A 130 13.07 -18.47 -10.40
C LEU A 130 13.79 -19.61 -9.69
N ALA A 131 13.53 -19.86 -8.40
CA ALA A 131 14.29 -20.84 -7.61
C ALA A 131 13.91 -22.29 -7.93
N ALA A 132 12.63 -22.57 -8.16
CA ALA A 132 12.14 -23.94 -8.30
C ALA A 132 12.84 -24.74 -9.43
N PRO A 133 13.08 -24.18 -10.64
CA PRO A 133 13.79 -24.91 -11.69
C PRO A 133 15.24 -25.27 -11.31
N PHE A 134 15.98 -24.37 -10.66
CA PHE A 134 17.37 -24.63 -10.26
C PHE A 134 17.44 -25.65 -9.11
N MET A 135 16.55 -25.53 -8.13
CA MET A 135 16.43 -26.51 -7.05
C MET A 135 16.09 -27.90 -7.58
N PHE A 136 15.16 -27.97 -8.54
CA PHE A 136 14.80 -29.21 -9.21
C PHE A 136 15.98 -29.79 -10.02
N ALA A 137 16.75 -28.94 -10.72
CA ALA A 137 17.92 -29.39 -11.47
C ALA A 137 18.99 -30.00 -10.55
N ILE A 138 19.28 -29.37 -9.40
CA ILE A 138 20.21 -29.91 -8.40
C ILE A 138 19.67 -31.22 -7.80
N ALA A 139 18.38 -31.25 -7.47
CA ALA A 139 17.73 -32.44 -6.94
C ALA A 139 17.81 -33.63 -7.92
N ALA A 140 17.51 -33.39 -9.20
CA ALA A 140 17.58 -34.39 -10.25
C ALA A 140 19.02 -34.88 -10.48
N TYR A 141 20.00 -33.96 -10.49
CA TYR A 141 21.41 -34.33 -10.57
C TYR A 141 21.83 -35.22 -9.40
N HIS A 142 21.46 -34.86 -8.17
CA HIS A 142 21.79 -35.63 -6.98
C HIS A 142 21.16 -37.03 -7.01
N ALA A 143 19.91 -37.13 -7.46
CA ALA A 143 19.21 -38.41 -7.63
C ALA A 143 19.86 -39.32 -8.69
N VAL A 144 20.35 -38.75 -9.79
CA VAL A 144 21.02 -39.53 -10.85
C VAL A 144 22.43 -39.97 -10.44
N MET A 145 23.18 -39.12 -9.72
CA MET A 145 24.58 -39.39 -9.38
C MET A 145 24.77 -40.22 -8.12
N PHE A 146 23.88 -40.08 -7.13
CA PHE A 146 23.97 -40.73 -5.82
C PHE A 146 22.80 -41.68 -5.54
N GLY A 147 21.91 -41.90 -6.50
CA GLY A 147 20.77 -42.81 -6.37
C GLY A 147 21.19 -44.27 -6.49
N ASP A 148 21.91 -44.77 -5.50
CA ASP A 148 21.98 -46.21 -5.23
C ASP A 148 20.87 -46.55 -4.22
N PHE A 149 19.85 -47.27 -4.70
CA PHE A 149 18.65 -47.59 -3.91
C PHE A 149 18.82 -48.86 -3.06
N ASP A 150 19.89 -49.61 -3.28
CA ASP A 150 20.16 -50.86 -2.55
C ASP A 150 20.98 -50.61 -1.27
N ASP A 151 21.70 -49.48 -1.19
CA ASP A 151 22.51 -49.09 -0.02
C ASP A 151 21.81 -48.03 0.86
N PRO A 152 21.48 -48.35 2.12
CA PRO A 152 20.87 -47.39 3.04
C PRO A 152 21.69 -46.12 3.29
N ALA A 153 23.03 -46.18 3.25
CA ALA A 153 23.86 -44.99 3.46
C ALA A 153 23.74 -44.00 2.29
N SER A 154 23.78 -44.51 1.07
CA SER A 154 23.56 -43.73 -0.16
C SER A 154 22.17 -43.09 -0.22
N LEU A 155 21.14 -43.80 0.28
CA LEU A 155 19.79 -43.23 0.42
C LEU A 155 19.76 -42.03 1.40
N ILE A 156 20.49 -42.09 2.51
CA ILE A 156 20.58 -40.97 3.46
C ILE A 156 21.25 -39.76 2.80
N ASP A 157 22.36 -39.97 2.11
CA ASP A 157 23.08 -38.90 1.40
C ASP A 157 22.25 -38.29 0.28
N LEU A 158 21.37 -39.07 -0.36
CA LEU A 158 20.42 -38.57 -1.34
C LEU A 158 19.28 -37.76 -0.70
N PHE A 159 18.58 -38.32 0.29
CA PHE A 159 17.37 -37.69 0.82
C PHE A 159 17.65 -36.49 1.71
N ASN A 160 18.75 -36.48 2.45
CA ASN A 160 19.07 -35.39 3.37
C ASN A 160 19.10 -34.00 2.69
N PRO A 161 19.85 -33.79 1.59
CA PRO A 161 19.86 -32.49 0.92
C PRO A 161 18.53 -32.13 0.24
N LEU A 162 17.80 -33.14 -0.26
CA LEU A 162 16.48 -32.94 -0.87
C LEU A 162 15.45 -32.47 0.16
N ILE A 163 15.40 -33.12 1.33
CA ILE A 163 14.51 -32.75 2.42
C ILE A 163 14.90 -31.37 2.96
N CYS A 164 16.19 -31.10 3.20
CA CYS A 164 16.66 -29.78 3.61
C CYS A 164 16.23 -28.69 2.62
N GLY A 165 16.44 -28.91 1.32
CA GLY A 165 16.06 -27.97 0.27
C GLY A 165 14.55 -27.71 0.22
N LEU A 166 13.74 -28.78 0.34
CA LEU A 166 12.29 -28.70 0.39
C LEU A 166 11.81 -27.93 1.63
N VAL A 167 12.36 -28.24 2.81
CA VAL A 167 12.00 -27.58 4.08
C VAL A 167 12.34 -26.10 4.02
N ILE A 168 13.52 -25.72 3.51
CA ILE A 168 13.91 -24.31 3.36
C ILE A 168 12.99 -23.59 2.36
N LEU A 169 12.66 -24.23 1.23
CA LEU A 169 11.73 -23.67 0.24
C LEU A 169 10.32 -23.47 0.82
N LEU A 170 9.81 -24.45 1.55
CA LEU A 170 8.50 -24.39 2.21
C LEU A 170 8.50 -23.30 3.29
N PHE A 171 9.53 -23.29 4.15
CA PHE A 171 9.66 -22.33 5.24
C PHE A 171 9.71 -20.90 4.70
N ILE A 172 10.55 -20.60 3.70
CA ILE A 172 10.62 -19.25 3.13
C ILE A 172 9.31 -18.85 2.44
N HIS A 173 8.61 -19.80 1.81
CA HIS A 173 7.32 -19.55 1.19
C HIS A 173 6.23 -19.21 2.20
N LEU A 174 6.16 -19.97 3.30
CA LEU A 174 5.24 -19.73 4.41
C LEU A 174 5.58 -18.41 5.10
N TYR A 175 6.85 -18.17 5.41
CA TYR A 175 7.31 -16.94 6.04
C TYR A 175 6.95 -15.70 5.22
N GLU A 176 7.23 -15.67 3.92
CA GLU A 176 6.85 -14.54 3.06
C GLU A 176 5.33 -14.40 2.89
N THR A 177 4.57 -15.49 3.05
CA THR A 177 3.09 -15.42 3.06
C THR A 177 2.59 -14.75 4.34
N MET A 178 3.03 -15.25 5.50
CA MET A 178 2.66 -14.68 6.80
C MET A 178 3.09 -13.21 6.92
N ARG A 179 4.28 -12.89 6.41
CA ARG A 179 4.79 -11.52 6.39
C ARG A 179 3.91 -10.60 5.54
N ALA A 180 3.47 -11.06 4.37
CA ALA A 180 2.60 -10.28 3.50
C ALA A 180 1.22 -10.05 4.15
N GLU A 181 0.67 -11.08 4.78
CA GLU A 181 -0.60 -11.00 5.53
C GLU A 181 -0.49 -10.02 6.71
N ALA A 182 0.59 -10.10 7.50
CA ALA A 182 0.83 -9.18 8.60
C ALA A 182 1.02 -7.73 8.13
N GLU A 183 1.66 -7.51 6.98
CA GLU A 183 1.78 -6.17 6.39
C GLU A 183 0.41 -5.63 5.95
N ASP A 184 -0.43 -6.47 5.32
CA ASP A 184 -1.78 -6.08 4.91
C ASP A 184 -2.67 -5.78 6.12
N GLU A 185 -2.57 -6.55 7.20
CA GLU A 185 -3.29 -6.32 8.46
C GLU A 185 -2.84 -5.02 9.15
N LEU A 186 -1.52 -4.76 9.19
CA LEU A 186 -0.97 -3.50 9.69
C LEU A 186 -1.48 -2.30 8.89
N VAL A 187 -1.51 -2.41 7.56
CA VAL A 187 -2.06 -1.35 6.70
C VAL A 187 -3.55 -1.16 6.94
N TYR A 188 -4.31 -2.26 7.04
CA TYR A 188 -5.74 -2.19 7.32
C TYR A 188 -6.02 -1.46 8.62
N HIS A 189 -5.34 -1.80 9.72
CA HIS A 189 -5.49 -1.12 11.00
C HIS A 189 -4.97 0.32 10.98
N ALA A 190 -3.88 0.60 10.25
CA ALA A 190 -3.33 1.94 10.15
C ALA A 190 -4.20 2.88 9.30
N GLU A 191 -5.04 2.34 8.40
CA GLU A 191 -5.83 3.12 7.44
C GLU A 191 -7.35 3.09 7.73
N THR A 192 -7.81 2.34 8.74
CA THR A 192 -9.24 2.14 9.05
C THR A 192 -9.57 2.56 10.47
N ASP A 193 -10.74 3.16 10.66
CA ASP A 193 -11.31 3.47 11.97
C ASP A 193 -11.90 2.19 12.59
N ALA A 194 -11.37 1.79 13.75
CA ALA A 194 -11.72 0.52 14.38
C ALA A 194 -13.20 0.40 14.80
N LEU A 195 -13.87 1.54 15.05
CA LEU A 195 -15.26 1.55 15.49
C LEU A 195 -16.24 1.40 14.33
N THR A 196 -16.04 2.18 13.27
CA THR A 196 -16.98 2.28 12.14
C THR A 196 -16.60 1.41 10.94
N GLY A 197 -15.35 0.93 10.88
CA GLY A 197 -14.81 0.21 9.72
C GLY A 197 -14.57 1.10 8.49
N LEU A 198 -14.80 2.41 8.60
CA LEU A 198 -14.52 3.36 7.52
C LEU A 198 -13.02 3.69 7.44
N PRO A 199 -12.53 4.17 6.30
CA PRO A 199 -11.28 4.92 6.21
C PRO A 199 -11.10 5.90 7.37
N ASN A 200 -9.95 5.87 8.03
CA ASN A 200 -9.64 6.86 9.06
C ASN A 200 -9.16 8.19 8.44
N ARG A 201 -8.89 9.18 9.29
CA ARG A 201 -8.39 10.50 8.89
C ARG A 201 -7.17 10.45 7.96
N SER A 202 -6.21 9.56 8.24
CA SER A 202 -4.98 9.44 7.44
C SER A 202 -5.29 8.96 6.02
N ARG A 203 -6.09 7.89 5.91
CA ARG A 203 -6.51 7.35 4.61
C ARG A 203 -7.40 8.32 3.84
N PHE A 204 -8.28 9.03 4.53
CA PHE A 204 -9.12 10.08 3.94
C PHE A 204 -8.27 11.21 3.35
N GLN A 205 -7.32 11.75 4.11
CA GLN A 205 -6.43 12.81 3.64
C GLN A 205 -5.60 12.37 2.43
N ALA A 206 -5.00 11.18 2.47
CA ALA A 206 -4.23 10.66 1.34
C ALA A 206 -5.10 10.48 0.07
N THR A 207 -6.36 10.05 0.24
CA THR A 207 -7.31 9.90 -0.86
C THR A 207 -7.76 11.26 -1.40
N TYR A 208 -7.96 12.23 -0.52
CA TYR A 208 -8.30 13.60 -0.87
C TYR A 208 -7.19 14.27 -1.70
N ASP A 209 -5.95 14.23 -1.22
CA ASP A 209 -4.78 14.79 -1.92
C ASP A 209 -4.60 14.15 -3.31
N ARG A 210 -4.78 12.83 -3.38
CA ARG A 210 -4.72 12.08 -4.64
C ARG A 210 -5.83 12.49 -5.60
N THR A 211 -7.06 12.63 -5.11
CA THR A 211 -8.22 13.02 -5.93
C THR A 211 -8.02 14.41 -6.51
N LEU A 212 -7.46 15.35 -5.72
CA LEU A 212 -7.17 16.69 -6.17
C LEU A 212 -6.10 16.72 -7.27
N GLU A 213 -5.03 15.93 -7.12
CA GLU A 213 -4.00 15.82 -8.17
C GLU A 213 -4.53 15.16 -9.44
N GLU A 214 -5.38 14.13 -9.32
CA GLU A 214 -6.09 13.51 -10.44
C GLU A 214 -7.00 14.51 -11.14
N ALA A 215 -7.79 15.29 -10.39
CA ALA A 215 -8.69 16.34 -10.89
C ALA A 215 -7.92 17.45 -11.61
N ARG A 216 -6.79 17.91 -11.05
CA ARG A 216 -5.93 18.93 -11.67
C ARG A 216 -5.40 18.50 -13.04
N ARG A 217 -5.04 17.22 -13.19
CA ARG A 217 -4.48 16.67 -14.45
C ARG A 217 -5.55 16.36 -15.50
N SER A 218 -6.71 15.87 -15.05
CA SER A 218 -7.79 15.39 -15.93
C SER A 218 -8.85 16.45 -16.24
N GLY A 219 -8.89 17.55 -15.47
CA GLY A 219 -9.96 18.55 -15.55
C GLY A 219 -11.29 18.07 -14.98
N ILE A 220 -11.33 16.94 -14.29
CA ILE A 220 -12.55 16.38 -13.68
C ILE A 220 -12.88 17.14 -12.39
N GLN A 221 -14.16 17.48 -12.21
CA GLN A 221 -14.68 18.11 -11.01
C GLN A 221 -14.97 17.08 -9.90
N PHE A 222 -14.89 17.51 -8.64
CA PHE A 222 -15.34 16.73 -7.50
C PHE A 222 -15.83 17.65 -6.39
N VAL A 223 -16.61 17.09 -5.45
CA VAL A 223 -17.08 17.82 -4.27
C VAL A 223 -16.53 17.18 -3.00
N LEU A 224 -15.99 18.01 -2.12
CA LEU A 224 -15.64 17.66 -0.75
C LEU A 224 -16.80 18.05 0.16
N ALA A 225 -17.29 17.11 0.96
CA ALA A 225 -18.27 17.38 2.00
C ALA A 225 -17.70 16.99 3.36
N LEU A 226 -17.74 17.92 4.32
CA LEU A 226 -17.46 17.65 5.73
C LEU A 226 -18.78 17.56 6.48
N MET A 227 -18.89 16.60 7.37
CA MET A 227 -20.09 16.27 8.13
C MET A 227 -19.73 16.17 9.60
N ASP A 228 -20.63 16.66 10.45
CA ASP A 228 -20.55 16.51 11.89
C ASP A 228 -21.93 16.15 12.47
N ILE A 229 -21.94 15.30 13.50
CA ILE A 229 -23.16 14.90 14.20
C ILE A 229 -23.58 15.96 15.20
N ASP A 230 -24.79 16.47 15.01
CA ASP A 230 -25.35 17.49 15.88
C ASP A 230 -25.59 16.96 17.29
N HIS A 231 -25.13 17.70 18.30
CA HIS A 231 -25.34 17.39 19.71
C HIS A 231 -24.83 16.00 20.14
N PHE A 232 -23.81 15.44 19.48
CA PHE A 232 -23.29 14.10 19.80
C PHE A 232 -22.84 13.95 21.25
N LYS A 233 -22.22 14.99 21.83
CA LYS A 233 -21.89 15.00 23.26
C LYS A 233 -23.11 14.78 24.16
N SER A 234 -24.27 15.36 23.82
CA SER A 234 -25.51 15.16 24.60
C SER A 234 -26.01 13.72 24.55
N ILE A 235 -25.82 13.03 23.41
CA ILE A 235 -26.13 11.59 23.28
C ILE A 235 -25.24 10.79 24.23
N ASN A 236 -23.92 11.03 24.22
CA ASN A 236 -22.99 10.35 25.12
C ASN A 236 -23.29 10.64 26.60
N ASP A 237 -23.57 11.90 26.94
CA ASP A 237 -23.83 12.31 28.32
C ASP A 237 -25.17 11.74 28.84
N SER A 238 -26.17 11.55 27.98
CA SER A 238 -27.51 11.10 28.38
C SER A 238 -27.71 9.58 28.30
N LEU A 239 -27.10 8.92 27.31
CA LEU A 239 -27.31 7.50 26.99
C LEU A 239 -26.05 6.64 27.17
N GLY A 240 -24.92 7.26 27.49
CA GLY A 240 -23.62 6.60 27.62
C GLY A 240 -22.88 6.45 26.28
N HIS A 241 -21.57 6.21 26.38
CA HIS A 241 -20.68 6.09 25.22
C HIS A 241 -21.06 4.95 24.27
N ASP A 242 -21.58 3.83 24.79
CA ASP A 242 -22.02 2.69 23.97
C ASP A 242 -23.15 3.08 22.99
N ALA A 243 -24.06 3.99 23.41
CA ALA A 243 -25.11 4.53 22.54
C ALA A 243 -24.52 5.40 21.42
N GLY A 244 -23.53 6.23 21.75
CA GLY A 244 -22.79 7.03 20.78
C GLY A 244 -22.03 6.15 19.76
N ASP A 245 -21.43 5.06 20.22
CA ASP A 245 -20.75 4.10 19.37
C ASP A 245 -21.70 3.41 18.38
N ILE A 246 -22.89 3.04 18.83
CA ILE A 246 -23.94 2.49 17.96
C ILE A 246 -24.42 3.55 16.97
N ALA A 247 -24.58 4.80 17.40
CA ALA A 247 -24.95 5.90 16.51
C ALA A 247 -23.91 6.08 15.39
N LEU A 248 -22.62 6.07 15.72
CA LEU A 248 -21.52 6.18 14.75
C LEU A 248 -21.50 5.01 13.76
N LYS A 249 -21.68 3.77 14.23
CA LYS A 249 -21.75 2.58 13.37
C LYS A 249 -22.95 2.60 12.42
N THR A 250 -24.09 3.05 12.93
CA THR A 250 -25.34 3.13 12.15
C THR A 250 -25.22 4.21 11.08
N LEU A 251 -24.66 5.37 11.45
CA LEU A 251 -24.38 6.47 10.51
C LEU A 251 -23.39 6.04 9.42
N ALA A 252 -22.29 5.38 9.78
CA ALA A 252 -21.32 4.86 8.82
C ALA A 252 -21.98 3.92 7.80
N SER A 253 -22.83 3.01 8.26
CA SER A 253 -23.57 2.08 7.40
C SER A 253 -24.52 2.82 6.46
N CYS A 254 -25.22 3.85 6.94
CA CYS A 254 -26.12 4.68 6.13
C CYS A 254 -25.37 5.40 5.00
N LEU A 255 -24.20 5.98 5.29
CA LEU A 255 -23.36 6.66 4.30
C LEU A 255 -22.90 5.68 3.20
N VAL A 256 -22.34 4.53 3.60
CA VAL A 256 -21.83 3.53 2.66
C VAL A 256 -22.92 2.97 1.75
N GLN A 257 -24.13 2.74 2.25
CA GLN A 257 -25.24 2.21 1.45
C GLN A 257 -25.73 3.18 0.37
N ARG A 258 -25.61 4.50 0.59
CA ARG A 258 -26.12 5.51 -0.35
C ARG A 258 -25.08 5.97 -1.37
N LEU A 259 -23.81 5.94 -1.00
CA LEU A 259 -22.70 6.40 -1.82
C LEU A 259 -22.33 5.38 -2.90
N ARG A 260 -21.80 5.87 -4.03
CA ARG A 260 -21.34 5.02 -5.14
C ARG A 260 -19.98 4.43 -4.80
N SER A 261 -19.59 3.37 -5.52
CA SER A 261 -18.24 2.78 -5.38
C SER A 261 -17.11 3.73 -5.74
N THR A 262 -17.39 4.79 -6.52
CA THR A 262 -16.44 5.84 -6.89
C THR A 262 -16.30 6.92 -5.83
N ASP A 263 -17.30 7.07 -4.95
CA ASP A 263 -17.26 8.03 -3.87
C ASP A 263 -16.44 7.48 -2.71
N PHE A 264 -15.91 8.37 -1.89
CA PHE A 264 -15.11 7.99 -0.74
C PHE A 264 -15.68 8.61 0.52
N VAL A 265 -15.73 7.84 1.61
CA VAL A 265 -16.16 8.31 2.93
C VAL A 265 -15.16 7.86 3.97
N GLY A 266 -14.87 8.72 4.95
CA GLY A 266 -13.99 8.39 6.06
C GLY A 266 -14.39 9.11 7.35
N ARG A 267 -14.00 8.56 8.49
CA ARG A 267 -14.17 9.20 9.79
C ARG A 267 -12.91 9.99 10.15
N LEU A 268 -13.08 11.29 10.38
CA LEU A 268 -11.98 12.23 10.61
C LEU A 268 -11.58 12.29 12.09
N GLY A 269 -12.51 12.00 12.99
CA GLY A 269 -12.29 11.88 14.42
C GLY A 269 -13.56 12.23 15.20
N GLY A 270 -13.76 11.65 16.38
CA GLY A 270 -14.94 11.93 17.21
C GLY A 270 -16.24 11.68 16.43
N GLU A 271 -17.00 12.75 16.22
CA GLU A 271 -18.28 12.79 15.48
C GLU A 271 -18.17 13.30 14.03
N GLU A 272 -16.94 13.54 13.54
CA GLU A 272 -16.69 14.12 12.22
C GLU A 272 -16.42 13.08 11.14
N PHE A 273 -17.02 13.30 9.96
CA PHE A 273 -16.85 12.48 8.76
C PHE A 273 -16.55 13.36 7.55
N GLY A 274 -15.81 12.80 6.60
CA GLY A 274 -15.52 13.43 5.32
C GLY A 274 -16.02 12.57 4.18
N LEU A 275 -16.54 13.20 3.13
CA LEU A 275 -16.96 12.57 1.89
C LEU A 275 -16.27 13.25 0.69
N ILE A 276 -15.87 12.44 -0.29
CA ILE A 276 -15.32 12.87 -1.58
C ILE A 276 -16.24 12.31 -2.66
N LEU A 277 -17.00 13.19 -3.31
CA LEU A 277 -17.95 12.86 -4.36
C LEU A 277 -17.27 13.11 -5.71
N ARG A 278 -16.84 12.04 -6.38
CA ARG A 278 -16.07 12.14 -7.62
C ARG A 278 -16.99 12.38 -8.81
N ASP A 279 -16.51 13.13 -9.80
CA ASP A 279 -17.24 13.40 -11.06
C ASP A 279 -18.67 13.92 -10.80
N THR A 280 -18.77 14.84 -9.84
CA THR A 280 -20.05 15.36 -9.35
C THR A 280 -19.97 16.89 -9.32
N ASP A 281 -20.96 17.55 -9.92
CA ASP A 281 -21.12 19.01 -9.85
C ASP A 281 -21.76 19.44 -8.51
N MET A 282 -21.65 20.72 -8.17
CA MET A 282 -22.16 21.25 -6.90
C MET A 282 -23.66 20.99 -6.68
N HIS A 283 -24.50 21.12 -7.72
CA HIS A 283 -25.94 20.95 -7.59
C HIS A 283 -26.32 19.50 -7.32
N SER A 284 -25.70 18.57 -8.06
CA SER A 284 -25.88 17.13 -7.84
C SER A 284 -25.37 16.70 -6.46
N ALA A 285 -24.23 17.25 -6.01
CA ALA A 285 -23.70 16.98 -4.68
C ALA A 285 -24.63 17.50 -3.57
N GLN A 286 -25.15 18.72 -3.70
CA GLN A 286 -26.06 19.30 -2.71
C GLN A 286 -27.33 18.46 -2.55
N LYS A 287 -27.91 17.99 -3.66
CA LYS A 287 -29.07 17.07 -3.62
C LYS A 287 -28.73 15.76 -2.91
N LEU A 288 -27.62 15.12 -3.28
CA LEU A 288 -27.19 13.86 -2.68
C LEU A 288 -26.95 14.01 -1.17
N VAL A 289 -26.28 15.09 -0.76
CA VAL A 289 -25.94 15.36 0.64
C VAL A 289 -27.18 15.75 1.44
N ASP A 290 -28.12 16.50 0.87
CA ASP A 290 -29.39 16.78 1.56
C ASP A 290 -30.27 15.52 1.68
N GLU A 291 -30.30 14.65 0.67
CA GLU A 291 -30.94 13.34 0.80
C GLU A 291 -30.31 12.49 1.91
N LEU A 292 -28.97 12.48 2.01
CA LEU A 292 -28.27 11.81 3.10
C LEU A 292 -28.69 12.38 4.46
N ARG A 293 -28.67 13.71 4.60
CA ARG A 293 -29.08 14.41 5.82
C ARG A 293 -30.51 14.03 6.22
N GLN A 294 -31.45 14.08 5.29
CA GLN A 294 -32.85 13.72 5.54
C GLN A 294 -33.00 12.25 5.96
N ARG A 295 -32.30 11.33 5.29
CA ARG A 295 -32.30 9.90 5.64
C ARG A 295 -31.76 9.66 7.04
N ILE A 296 -30.65 10.32 7.38
CA ILE A 296 -30.02 10.22 8.71
C ILE A 296 -30.98 10.74 9.78
N ALA A 297 -31.61 11.91 9.56
CA ALA A 297 -32.57 12.49 10.49
C ALA A 297 -33.82 11.60 10.71
N ALA A 298 -34.26 10.89 9.67
CA ALA A 298 -35.40 9.99 9.73
C ALA A 298 -35.05 8.56 10.21
N MET A 299 -33.76 8.24 10.37
CA MET A 299 -33.30 6.91 10.73
C MET A 299 -33.40 6.70 12.24
N PRO A 300 -34.24 5.76 12.72
CA PRO A 300 -34.30 5.44 14.13
C PRO A 300 -33.06 4.63 14.54
N ILE A 301 -32.44 5.02 15.65
CA ILE A 301 -31.34 4.27 16.28
C ILE A 301 -31.88 3.68 17.57
N PHE A 302 -31.70 2.37 17.74
CA PHE A 302 -32.19 1.62 18.90
C PHE A 302 -31.03 1.29 19.86
N TYR A 303 -31.19 1.63 21.13
CA TYR A 303 -30.24 1.29 22.17
C TYR A 303 -30.95 1.05 23.50
N ALA A 304 -30.62 -0.04 24.19
CA ALA A 304 -31.18 -0.41 25.49
C ALA A 304 -32.74 -0.40 25.56
N GLY A 305 -33.41 -0.72 24.44
CA GLY A 305 -34.88 -0.72 24.34
C GLY A 305 -35.50 0.64 24.03
N GLU A 306 -34.71 1.71 24.04
CA GLU A 306 -35.12 3.06 23.66
C GLU A 306 -34.78 3.34 22.19
N LYS A 307 -35.56 4.23 21.57
CA LYS A 307 -35.29 4.75 20.22
C LYS A 307 -34.94 6.22 20.28
N PHE A 308 -33.91 6.63 19.54
CA PHE A 308 -33.55 8.03 19.37
C PHE A 308 -33.21 8.33 17.92
N HIS A 309 -33.15 9.62 17.60
CA HIS A 309 -32.73 10.13 16.29
C HIS A 309 -31.59 11.10 16.50
N LEU A 310 -30.76 11.27 15.47
CA LEU A 310 -29.73 12.28 15.44
C LEU A 310 -29.85 13.07 14.14
N THR A 311 -29.29 14.26 14.13
CA THR A 311 -29.16 15.07 12.93
C THR A 311 -27.70 15.32 12.64
N VAL A 312 -27.42 15.73 11.40
CA VAL A 312 -26.07 16.02 10.95
C VAL A 312 -26.06 17.34 10.21
N THR A 313 -24.95 18.06 10.32
CA THR A 313 -24.70 19.28 9.58
C THR A 313 -23.57 19.05 8.59
N PHE A 314 -23.77 19.50 7.34
CA PHE A 314 -22.79 19.38 6.27
C PHE A 314 -22.30 20.75 5.79
N GLY A 315 -21.00 20.84 5.52
CA GLY A 315 -20.40 21.90 4.71
C GLY A 315 -19.80 21.30 3.44
N ILE A 316 -20.18 21.82 2.27
CA ILE A 316 -19.76 21.27 0.98
C ILE A 316 -18.99 22.31 0.15
N ALA A 317 -17.94 21.86 -0.54
CA ALA A 317 -17.11 22.69 -1.42
C ALA A 317 -16.71 21.93 -2.69
N SER A 318 -16.77 22.59 -3.84
CA SER A 318 -16.55 22.01 -5.18
C SER A 318 -15.21 22.46 -5.77
N TRP A 319 -14.45 21.51 -6.28
CA TRP A 319 -13.25 21.76 -7.07
C TRP A 319 -13.60 21.86 -8.57
N PRO A 320 -13.07 22.84 -9.32
CA PRO A 320 -12.19 23.92 -8.89
C PRO A 320 -12.92 25.23 -8.49
N ARG A 321 -14.27 25.22 -8.45
CA ARG A 321 -15.11 26.42 -8.22
C ARG A 321 -14.73 27.20 -6.96
N ASP A 322 -14.60 26.50 -5.83
CA ASP A 322 -14.47 27.12 -4.51
C ASP A 322 -13.01 27.33 -4.09
N SER A 323 -12.05 26.65 -4.71
CA SER A 323 -10.63 26.87 -4.48
C SER A 323 -9.75 26.20 -5.54
N ALA A 324 -8.57 26.79 -5.77
CA ALA A 324 -7.50 26.23 -6.59
C ALA A 324 -6.39 25.55 -5.75
N THR A 325 -6.56 25.45 -4.43
CA THR A 325 -5.60 24.79 -3.52
C THR A 325 -6.27 23.73 -2.65
N THR A 326 -5.50 22.70 -2.26
CA THR A 326 -5.93 21.65 -1.34
C THR A 326 -6.42 22.22 -0.02
N THR A 327 -5.60 23.06 0.62
CA THR A 327 -5.96 23.66 1.91
C THR A 327 -7.20 24.55 1.80
N GLY A 328 -7.32 25.33 0.72
CA GLY A 328 -8.43 26.26 0.54
C GLY A 328 -9.78 25.55 0.36
N LEU A 329 -9.82 24.43 -0.39
CA LEU A 329 -11.07 23.69 -0.57
C LEU A 329 -11.56 23.05 0.74
N TYR A 330 -10.64 22.46 1.52
CA TYR A 330 -10.96 21.91 2.84
C TYR A 330 -11.46 22.99 3.80
N GLN A 331 -10.78 24.14 3.86
CA GLN A 331 -11.18 25.28 4.71
C GLN A 331 -12.56 25.84 4.31
N SER A 332 -12.90 25.85 3.02
CA SER A 332 -14.24 26.28 2.59
C SER A 332 -15.33 25.31 3.05
N ALA A 333 -15.10 23.99 2.94
CA ALA A 333 -16.06 23.01 3.45
C ALA A 333 -16.22 23.10 4.99
N ASP A 334 -15.11 23.26 5.71
CA ASP A 334 -15.10 23.37 7.18
C ASP A 334 -15.83 24.62 7.67
N ARG A 335 -15.52 25.79 7.09
CA ARG A 335 -16.22 27.04 7.38
C ARG A 335 -17.73 26.91 7.15
N ARG A 336 -18.15 26.28 6.05
CA ARG A 336 -19.57 26.09 5.72
C ARG A 336 -20.27 25.16 6.72
N MET A 337 -19.60 24.09 7.16
CA MET A 337 -20.10 23.20 8.20
C MET A 337 -20.28 23.96 9.52
N TYR A 338 -19.28 24.75 9.90
CA TYR A 338 -19.34 25.63 11.08
C TYR A 338 -20.51 26.62 11.00
N LEU A 339 -20.71 27.29 9.87
CA LEU A 339 -21.86 28.18 9.64
C LEU A 339 -23.19 27.43 9.80
N GLY A 340 -23.30 26.21 9.28
CA GLY A 340 -24.49 25.38 9.43
C GLY A 340 -24.81 25.08 10.89
N LYS A 341 -23.79 24.82 11.71
CA LYS A 341 -23.98 24.58 13.15
C LYS A 341 -24.53 25.79 13.89
N HIS A 342 -24.18 27.01 13.46
CA HIS A 342 -24.70 28.25 14.03
C HIS A 342 -26.09 28.63 13.50
N ARG A 343 -26.46 28.16 12.32
CA ARG A 343 -27.78 28.41 11.69
C ARG A 343 -28.88 27.43 12.11
N GLY A 344 -28.71 26.79 13.26
CA GLY A 344 -29.72 25.86 13.79
C GLY A 344 -29.49 24.40 13.44
N ARG A 345 -28.32 24.03 12.88
CA ARG A 345 -27.92 22.64 12.61
C ARG A 345 -28.84 21.93 11.62
N ASN A 346 -28.68 20.60 11.47
CA ASN A 346 -29.48 19.77 10.56
C ASN A 346 -29.63 20.39 9.17
N THR A 347 -28.52 20.83 8.58
CA THR A 347 -28.53 21.60 7.33
C THR A 347 -27.33 21.27 6.43
N VAL A 348 -27.41 21.68 5.17
CA VAL A 348 -26.33 21.58 4.18
C VAL A 348 -25.98 22.99 3.73
N VAL A 349 -24.73 23.40 3.90
CA VAL A 349 -24.25 24.72 3.48
C VAL A 349 -23.30 24.60 2.29
N SER A 350 -23.70 25.16 1.16
CA SER A 350 -22.98 25.11 -0.12
C SER A 350 -22.30 26.41 -0.53
N ASP A 351 -22.67 27.54 0.07
CA ASP A 351 -22.18 28.86 -0.32
C ASP A 351 -21.91 29.72 0.93
N ASP A 352 -20.90 30.58 0.81
CA ASP A 352 -20.46 31.46 1.90
C ASP A 352 -21.34 32.72 2.04
N ALA A 353 -22.17 32.99 1.04
CA ALA A 353 -22.88 34.27 0.85
C ALA A 353 -23.89 34.63 1.95
N ALA A 354 -24.35 33.68 2.77
CA ALA A 354 -25.30 34.01 3.84
C ALA A 354 -24.65 34.71 5.07
N GLU A 355 -23.34 34.99 5.06
CA GLU A 355 -22.72 36.01 5.93
C GLU A 355 -22.99 37.45 5.44
N ALA A 356 -23.09 37.66 4.12
CA ALA A 356 -23.26 38.99 3.53
C ALA A 356 -24.66 39.57 3.79
N ASP A 357 -25.71 38.75 3.71
CA ASP A 357 -27.10 39.20 3.99
C ASP A 357 -27.29 39.52 5.48
N SER A 358 -26.72 38.72 6.38
CA SER A 358 -26.84 38.96 7.83
C SER A 358 -26.13 40.25 8.26
N GLN A 359 -25.01 40.61 7.61
CA GLN A 359 -24.29 41.86 7.88
C GLN A 359 -24.94 43.08 7.19
N HIS A 360 -25.48 42.92 5.97
CA HIS A 360 -26.24 43.97 5.29
C HIS A 360 -27.55 44.30 6.02
N GLU A 361 -28.28 43.28 6.49
CA GLU A 361 -29.53 43.46 7.22
C GLU A 361 -29.27 44.10 8.60
N CYS A 362 -28.19 43.72 9.30
CA CYS A 362 -27.79 44.39 10.54
C CYS A 362 -27.30 45.83 10.33
N GLN A 363 -26.67 46.14 9.19
CA GLN A 363 -26.30 47.51 8.82
C GLN A 363 -27.52 48.35 8.41
N GLN A 364 -28.48 47.78 7.68
CA GLN A 364 -29.73 48.45 7.32
C GLN A 364 -30.64 48.69 8.54
N LEU A 365 -30.74 47.73 9.46
CA LEU A 365 -31.48 47.91 10.72
C LEU A 365 -30.83 48.94 11.66
N ARG A 366 -29.50 49.11 11.59
CA ARG A 366 -28.78 50.17 12.32
C ARG A 366 -28.93 51.53 11.64
N ALA A 367 -29.01 51.58 10.31
CA ALA A 367 -29.26 52.81 9.57
C ALA A 367 -30.71 53.32 9.76
N ASN A 368 -31.69 52.41 9.78
CA ASN A 368 -33.11 52.78 9.93
C ASN A 368 -33.54 53.13 11.37
N ASN A 369 -32.70 52.86 12.38
CA ASN A 369 -32.94 53.26 13.77
C ASN A 369 -32.15 54.52 14.17
N ALA A 370 -31.44 55.14 13.22
CA ALA A 370 -30.67 56.36 13.42
C ALA A 370 -31.34 57.62 12.81
N ASP A 371 -32.47 57.43 12.11
CA ASP A 371 -33.44 58.46 11.71
C ASP A 371 -34.70 58.35 12.58
#